data_AF-A0A521AHN6-F1
#
_entry.id   AF-A0A521AHN6-F1
#
_cell.length_a   1.000
_cell.length_b   1.000
_cell.length_c   1.000
_cell.angle_alpha   90.00
_cell.angle_beta   90.00
_cell.angle_gamma   90.00
#
_symmetry.space_group_name_H-M   'P 1'
#
loop_
_entity.id
_entity.type
_entity.pdbx_description
1 polymer ?
#
loop_
_entity_poly.entity_id
_entity_poly.type
_entity_poly.pdbx_seq_one_letter_code
_entity_poly.pdbx_strand_id
1 'polypeptide(L)'
;MEIEIIRDKNQSLYVYKNDELLFYSKVKFNWTNRIISIFNCNDILLLEVKSKMTFIKSDYEILFQNELIADNISEITNGRIIFGSGKRLYIKQDYFISLDGNFSYYFKEIKISQLKQKTWISKPKLTLNINDENIEFLDTVIYHILAIRAGNNSD
;
A
#
# COMPACT_ATOMS: atom_id res chain seq x y z
N MET A 1 -12.38 11.59 -3.31
CA MET A 1 -12.05 10.65 -4.41
C MET A 1 -12.04 9.19 -3.94
N GLU A 2 -12.49 8.26 -4.78
CA GLU A 2 -12.45 6.81 -4.54
C GLU A 2 -11.41 6.14 -5.46
N ILE A 3 -10.63 5.22 -4.90
CA ILE A 3 -9.59 4.44 -5.59
C ILE A 3 -9.85 2.96 -5.32
N GLU A 4 -9.83 2.16 -6.36
CA GLU A 4 -10.11 0.74 -6.29
C GLU A 4 -8.81 -0.06 -6.30
N ILE A 5 -8.69 -1.04 -5.41
CA ILE A 5 -7.51 -1.90 -5.33
C ILE A 5 -7.97 -3.35 -5.42
N ILE A 6 -7.56 -4.02 -6.49
CA ILE A 6 -7.98 -5.38 -6.82
C ILE A 6 -6.79 -6.31 -6.66
N ARG A 7 -7.01 -7.43 -5.96
CA ARG A 7 -6.02 -8.50 -5.82
C ARG A 7 -6.22 -9.55 -6.91
N ASP A 8 -5.12 -9.98 -7.55
CA ASP A 8 -5.12 -11.13 -8.45
C ASP A 8 -4.79 -12.46 -7.74
N LYS A 9 -4.74 -13.54 -8.52
CA LYS A 9 -4.44 -14.89 -8.00
C LYS A 9 -3.00 -15.05 -7.50
N ASN A 10 -2.08 -14.23 -7.99
CA ASN A 10 -0.67 -14.23 -7.61
C ASN A 10 -0.38 -13.25 -6.47
N GLN A 11 -1.43 -12.78 -5.78
CA GLN A 11 -1.35 -11.85 -4.66
C GLN A 11 -0.77 -10.48 -5.04
N SER A 12 -0.70 -10.20 -6.34
CA SER A 12 -0.39 -8.91 -6.91
C SER A 12 -1.62 -8.01 -6.78
N LEU A 13 -1.37 -6.71 -6.57
CA LEU A 13 -2.41 -5.71 -6.40
C LEU A 13 -2.37 -4.74 -7.58
N TYR A 14 -3.56 -4.33 -8.03
CA TYR A 14 -3.76 -3.39 -9.14
C TYR A 14 -4.64 -2.26 -8.64
N VAL A 15 -4.22 -1.03 -8.89
CA VAL A 15 -4.84 0.19 -8.37
C VAL A 15 -5.48 0.95 -9.53
N TYR A 16 -6.77 1.21 -9.43
CA TYR A 16 -7.58 1.86 -10.45
C TYR A 16 -8.23 3.12 -9.93
N LYS A 17 -8.37 4.10 -10.82
CA LYS A 17 -9.20 5.29 -10.62
C LYS A 17 -10.08 5.46 -11.85
N ASN A 18 -11.40 5.44 -11.67
CA ASN A 18 -12.36 5.53 -12.79
C ASN A 18 -12.03 4.53 -13.92
N ASP A 19 -11.80 3.27 -13.57
CA ASP A 19 -11.40 2.17 -14.48
C ASP A 19 -10.02 2.32 -15.17
N GLU A 20 -9.28 3.41 -14.93
CA GLU A 20 -7.92 3.58 -15.42
C GLU A 20 -6.90 3.01 -14.42
N LEU A 21 -6.00 2.15 -14.91
CA LEU A 21 -4.89 1.62 -14.11
C LEU A 21 -3.91 2.74 -13.78
N LEU A 22 -3.62 2.94 -12.50
CA LEU A 22 -2.62 3.89 -12.02
C LEU A 22 -1.29 3.19 -11.73
N PHE A 23 -1.38 2.15 -10.89
CA PHE A 23 -0.22 1.43 -10.37
C PHE A 23 -0.55 -0.04 -10.20
N TYR A 24 0.49 -0.87 -10.19
CA TYR A 24 0.35 -2.27 -9.81
C TYR A 24 1.61 -2.77 -9.10
N SER A 25 1.46 -3.84 -8.33
CA SER A 25 2.59 -4.54 -7.70
C SER A 25 2.76 -5.92 -8.29
N LYS A 26 3.98 -6.40 -8.45
CA LYS A 26 4.31 -7.83 -8.64
C LYS A 26 5.01 -8.37 -7.40
N VAL A 27 4.71 -9.61 -7.04
CA VAL A 27 5.30 -10.26 -5.85
C VAL A 27 6.13 -11.46 -6.27
N LYS A 28 7.37 -11.52 -5.79
CA LYS A 28 8.23 -12.72 -5.86
C LYS A 28 8.44 -13.27 -4.47
N PHE A 29 8.20 -14.57 -4.30
CA PHE A 29 8.32 -15.26 -3.01
C PHE A 29 9.55 -16.14 -2.98
N ASN A 30 10.33 -16.00 -1.91
CA ASN A 30 11.32 -16.97 -1.45
C ASN A 30 10.90 -17.44 -0.04
N TRP A 31 11.43 -18.56 0.44
CA TRP A 31 10.99 -19.21 1.71
C TRP A 31 10.82 -18.28 2.93
N THR A 32 11.61 -17.21 3.04
CA THR A 32 11.55 -16.26 4.17
C THR A 32 11.38 -14.80 3.77
N ASN A 33 11.40 -14.51 2.48
CA ASN A 33 11.43 -13.15 1.95
C ASN A 33 10.41 -12.99 0.83
N ARG A 34 9.83 -11.81 0.75
CA ARG A 34 8.97 -11.37 -0.34
C ARG A 34 9.60 -10.13 -0.96
N ILE A 35 9.72 -10.12 -2.28
CA ILE A 35 10.12 -8.93 -3.02
C ILE A 35 8.85 -8.40 -3.69
N ILE A 36 8.45 -7.20 -3.31
CA ILE A 36 7.31 -6.48 -3.87
C ILE A 36 7.88 -5.38 -4.77
N SER A 37 7.62 -5.49 -6.06
CA SER A 37 8.01 -4.51 -7.07
C SER A 37 6.76 -3.73 -7.49
N ILE A 38 6.77 -2.40 -7.39
CA ILE A 38 5.66 -1.50 -7.70
C ILE A 38 5.95 -0.74 -8.97
N PHE A 39 4.99 -0.76 -9.90
CA PHE A 39 5.08 -0.17 -11.22
C PHE A 39 3.95 0.84 -11.44
N ASN A 40 4.17 1.80 -12.32
CA ASN A 40 3.08 2.60 -12.88
C ASN A 40 2.39 1.89 -14.06
N CYS A 41 1.41 2.56 -14.65
CA CYS A 41 0.68 2.10 -15.83
C CYS A 41 1.53 1.92 -17.10
N ASN A 42 2.74 2.48 -17.15
CA ASN A 42 3.67 2.38 -18.27
C ASN A 42 4.76 1.31 -18.05
N ASP A 43 4.55 0.38 -17.10
CA ASP A 43 5.50 -0.66 -16.72
C ASP A 43 6.86 -0.15 -16.19
N ILE A 44 6.93 1.11 -15.77
CA ILE A 44 8.13 1.68 -15.15
C ILE A 44 8.17 1.25 -13.68
N LEU A 45 9.26 0.59 -13.28
CA LEU A 45 9.51 0.26 -11.88
C LEU A 45 9.71 1.55 -11.08
N LEU A 46 8.88 1.75 -10.06
CA LEU A 46 8.92 2.91 -9.18
C LEU A 46 9.58 2.60 -7.86
N LEU A 47 9.23 1.47 -7.26
CA LEU A 47 9.67 1.12 -5.91
C LEU A 47 9.83 -0.40 -5.81
N GLU A 48 10.92 -0.87 -5.23
CA GLU A 48 11.10 -2.27 -4.89
C GLU A 48 11.40 -2.41 -3.40
N VAL A 49 10.59 -3.23 -2.72
CA VAL A 49 10.66 -3.44 -1.28
C VAL A 49 10.79 -4.92 -1.01
N LYS A 50 11.77 -5.28 -0.18
CA LYS A 50 11.90 -6.61 0.37
C LYS A 50 11.26 -6.64 1.75
N SER A 51 10.23 -7.47 1.89
CA SER A 51 9.62 -7.79 3.17
C SER A 51 10.18 -9.11 3.67
N LYS A 52 10.81 -9.09 4.85
CA LYS A 52 11.24 -10.28 5.56
C LYS A 52 10.21 -10.59 6.64
N MET A 53 9.58 -11.76 6.53
CA MET A 53 8.72 -12.26 7.60
C MET A 53 9.60 -12.90 8.67
N THR A 54 9.61 -12.33 9.86
CA THR A 54 10.03 -13.05 11.08
C THR A 54 8.79 -13.39 11.91
N PHE A 55 8.93 -14.33 12.85
CA PHE A 55 7.84 -14.74 13.76
C PHE A 55 7.25 -13.58 14.59
N ILE A 56 7.96 -12.46 14.74
CA ILE A 56 7.58 -11.36 15.64
C ILE A 56 7.35 -10.06 14.86
N LYS A 57 8.09 -9.82 13.77
CA LYS A 57 8.02 -8.57 13.01
C LYS A 57 8.21 -8.79 11.51
N SER A 58 7.52 -7.98 10.72
CA SER A 58 7.86 -7.79 9.31
C SER A 58 8.87 -6.66 9.20
N ASP A 59 10.07 -6.97 8.74
CA ASP A 59 11.07 -5.97 8.41
C ASP A 59 10.97 -5.64 6.92
N TYR A 60 10.98 -4.36 6.58
CA TYR A 60 10.91 -3.89 5.21
C TYR A 60 12.20 -3.17 4.85
N GLU A 61 12.81 -3.59 3.75
CA GLU A 61 14.05 -3.05 3.21
C GLU A 61 13.76 -2.50 1.81
N ILE A 62 14.04 -1.22 1.58
CA ILE A 62 13.89 -0.59 0.27
C ILE A 62 15.11 -0.98 -0.58
N LEU A 63 14.88 -1.72 -1.66
CA LEU A 63 15.94 -2.18 -2.57
C LEU A 63 16.16 -1.21 -3.72
N PHE A 64 15.11 -0.54 -4.17
CA PHE A 64 15.15 0.40 -5.28
C PHE A 64 14.05 1.45 -5.13
N GLN A 65 14.34 2.69 -5.49
CA GLN A 65 13.35 3.75 -5.70
C GLN A 65 13.72 4.55 -6.94
N ASN A 66 12.73 4.84 -7.77
CA ASN A 66 12.89 5.61 -8.98
C ASN A 66 12.83 7.12 -8.66
N GLU A 67 13.61 7.92 -9.38
CA GLU A 67 13.63 9.39 -9.27
C GLU A 67 12.29 10.05 -9.64
N LEU A 68 11.40 9.32 -10.33
CA LEU A 68 10.04 9.78 -10.62
C LEU A 68 9.14 9.86 -9.37
N ILE A 69 9.54 9.28 -8.24
CA ILE A 69 8.83 9.43 -6.97
C ILE A 69 9.11 10.83 -6.42
N ALA A 70 8.06 11.64 -6.27
CA ALA A 70 8.16 13.06 -5.91
C ALA A 70 8.90 13.33 -4.59
N ASP A 71 8.85 12.40 -3.62
CA ASP A 71 9.60 12.48 -2.37
C ASP A 71 10.09 11.08 -1.99
N ASN A 72 11.42 10.94 -1.88
CA ASN A 72 12.04 9.65 -1.58
C ASN A 72 11.44 9.02 -0.33
N ILE A 73 11.30 7.70 -0.33
CA ILE A 73 10.77 6.99 0.82
C ILE A 73 11.96 6.57 1.69
N SER A 74 11.99 7.02 2.94
CA SER A 74 13.08 6.68 3.86
C SER A 74 12.76 5.43 4.70
N GLU A 75 11.48 5.16 4.96
CA GLU A 75 11.08 4.01 5.78
C GLU A 75 9.67 3.52 5.41
N ILE A 76 9.49 2.20 5.38
CA ILE A 76 8.19 1.52 5.27
C ILE A 76 8.10 0.52 6.42
N THR A 77 6.95 0.44 7.08
CA THR A 77 6.62 -0.62 8.04
C THR A 77 5.15 -1.01 7.90
N ASN A 78 4.69 -2.05 8.60
CA ASN A 78 3.24 -2.36 8.64
C ASN A 78 2.36 -1.21 9.16
N GLY A 79 2.91 -0.30 9.96
CA GLY A 79 2.14 0.74 10.65
C GLY A 79 2.39 2.17 10.18
N ARG A 80 3.39 2.41 9.34
CA ARG A 80 3.74 3.76 8.87
C ARG A 80 4.60 3.76 7.62
N ILE A 81 4.63 4.90 6.94
CA ILE A 81 5.58 5.27 5.90
C ILE A 81 6.19 6.64 6.23
N ILE A 82 7.50 6.78 6.03
CA ILE A 82 8.27 8.01 6.26
C ILE A 82 8.98 8.40 4.97
N PHE A 83 8.99 9.69 4.69
CA PHE A 83 9.64 10.27 3.53
C PHE A 83 10.99 10.93 3.87
N GLY A 84 11.80 11.17 2.84
CA GLY A 84 13.05 11.90 2.90
C GLY A 84 12.88 13.32 3.45
N SER A 85 11.77 13.98 3.13
CA SER A 85 11.39 15.27 3.74
C SER A 85 11.08 15.21 5.24
N GLY A 86 10.96 14.01 5.81
CA GLY A 86 10.58 13.79 7.21
C GLY A 86 9.07 13.78 7.45
N LYS A 87 8.23 13.95 6.41
CA LYS A 87 6.78 13.71 6.50
C LYS A 87 6.53 12.25 6.94
N ARG A 88 5.47 12.02 7.72
CA ARG A 88 5.14 10.69 8.28
C ARG A 88 3.65 10.44 8.20
N LEU A 89 3.28 9.30 7.63
CA LEU A 89 1.91 8.82 7.63
C LEU A 89 1.81 7.57 8.51
N TYR A 90 0.82 7.55 9.39
CA TYR A 90 0.59 6.44 10.31
C TYR A 90 -0.74 5.77 10.01
N ILE A 91 -0.78 4.46 10.18
CA ILE A 91 -1.99 3.67 10.09
C ILE A 91 -2.59 3.51 11.50
N LYS A 92 -3.91 3.68 11.61
CA LYS A 92 -4.68 3.19 12.75
C LYS A 92 -5.79 2.27 12.26
N GLN A 93 -5.97 1.13 12.92
CA GLN A 93 -7.12 0.26 12.67
C GLN A 93 -8.40 0.96 13.14
N ASP A 94 -9.47 0.85 12.34
CA ASP A 94 -10.75 1.44 12.70
C ASP A 94 -11.47 0.51 13.69
N TYR A 95 -11.45 0.87 14.98
CA TYR A 95 -11.93 0.06 16.11
C TYR A 95 -13.40 -0.39 16.04
N PHE A 96 -14.26 0.27 15.26
CA PHE A 96 -15.70 0.02 15.29
C PHE A 96 -16.17 -1.09 14.33
N ILE A 97 -15.36 -1.47 13.35
CA ILE A 97 -15.66 -2.55 12.40
C ILE A 97 -14.33 -3.23 12.03
N SER A 98 -13.79 -4.03 12.96
CA SER A 98 -12.57 -4.81 12.75
C SER A 98 -12.85 -5.99 11.80
N LEU A 99 -13.13 -5.68 10.54
CA LEU A 99 -12.91 -6.62 9.45
C LEU A 99 -11.43 -6.54 9.09
N ASP A 100 -10.74 -7.69 9.13
CA ASP A 100 -9.34 -7.82 8.72
C ASP A 100 -9.16 -7.18 7.34
N GLY A 101 -8.55 -5.99 7.30
CA GLY A 101 -8.51 -5.20 6.06
C GLY A 101 -8.69 -3.70 6.22
N ASN A 102 -9.53 -3.27 7.17
CA ASN A 102 -9.90 -1.86 7.30
C ASN A 102 -8.90 -1.06 8.13
N PHE A 103 -8.45 0.08 7.62
CA PHE A 103 -7.64 1.01 8.39
C PHE A 103 -7.64 2.42 7.78
N SER A 104 -7.27 3.40 8.60
CA SER A 104 -7.19 4.80 8.20
C SER A 104 -5.74 5.30 8.25
N TYR A 105 -5.37 6.18 7.32
CA TYR A 105 -4.11 6.91 7.36
C TYR A 105 -4.29 8.26 8.04
N TYR A 106 -3.27 8.63 8.82
CA TYR A 106 -3.19 9.90 9.53
C TYR A 106 -1.89 10.61 9.19
N PHE A 107 -1.99 11.91 8.90
CA PHE A 107 -0.87 12.82 8.93
C PHE A 107 -0.99 13.65 10.22
N LYS A 108 0.00 13.51 11.12
CA LYS A 108 -0.12 13.96 12.51
C LYS A 108 -1.37 13.35 13.17
N GLU A 109 -2.34 14.17 13.59
CA GLU A 109 -3.58 13.73 14.22
C GLU A 109 -4.80 13.77 13.27
N ILE A 110 -4.59 14.22 12.03
CA ILE A 110 -5.66 14.40 11.04
C ILE A 110 -5.76 13.15 10.18
N LYS A 111 -6.96 12.57 10.11
CA LYS A 111 -7.26 11.47 9.19
C LYS A 111 -7.26 12.01 7.77
N ILE A 112 -6.42 11.44 6.91
CA ILE A 112 -6.29 11.87 5.51
C ILE A 112 -6.97 10.90 4.54
N SER A 113 -7.00 9.60 4.85
CA SER A 113 -7.60 8.60 3.99
C SER A 113 -8.08 7.37 4.77
N GLN A 114 -8.90 6.54 4.13
CA GLN A 114 -9.43 5.31 4.69
C GLN A 114 -9.44 4.19 3.67
N LEU A 115 -8.83 3.06 4.01
CA LEU A 115 -8.95 1.82 3.28
C LEU A 115 -10.07 0.97 3.89
N LYS A 116 -10.99 0.52 3.03
CA LYS A 116 -12.08 -0.41 3.39
C LYS A 116 -11.99 -1.67 2.54
N GLN A 117 -12.16 -2.83 3.14
CA GLN A 117 -12.30 -4.10 2.44
C GLN A 117 -13.78 -4.46 2.30
N LYS A 118 -14.23 -4.68 1.06
CA LYS A 118 -15.55 -5.27 0.80
C LYS A 118 -15.40 -6.79 0.78
N THR A 119 -15.87 -7.47 1.82
CA THR A 119 -15.77 -8.93 2.00
C THR A 119 -16.86 -9.74 1.29
N TRP A 120 -17.84 -9.10 0.66
CA TRP A 120 -19.04 -9.75 0.13
C TRP A 120 -18.90 -10.38 -1.28
N ILE A 121 -17.72 -10.31 -1.89
CA ILE A 121 -17.47 -10.78 -3.26
C ILE A 121 -16.33 -11.81 -3.23
N SER A 122 -16.43 -12.86 -4.06
CA SER A 122 -15.43 -13.93 -4.23
C SER A 122 -14.02 -13.46 -4.59
N LYS A 123 -13.85 -12.18 -4.90
CA LYS A 123 -12.56 -11.51 -5.06
C LYS A 123 -12.50 -10.36 -4.05
N PRO A 124 -11.60 -10.41 -3.05
CA PRO A 124 -11.46 -9.33 -2.08
C PRO A 124 -11.06 -8.04 -2.83
N LYS A 125 -11.93 -7.04 -2.73
CA LYS A 125 -11.73 -5.69 -3.29
C LYS A 125 -11.52 -4.73 -2.13
N LEU A 126 -10.47 -3.93 -2.24
CA LEU A 126 -10.15 -2.86 -1.31
C LEU A 126 -10.55 -1.53 -1.97
N THR A 127 -11.12 -0.63 -1.19
CA THR A 127 -11.50 0.72 -1.61
C THR A 127 -10.78 1.71 -0.74
N LEU A 128 -9.94 2.55 -1.35
CA LEU A 128 -9.27 3.66 -0.70
C LEU A 128 -10.06 4.94 -0.96
N ASN A 129 -10.49 5.59 0.12
CA ASN A 129 -11.12 6.90 0.08
C ASN A 129 -10.14 7.95 0.57
N ILE A 130 -9.96 9.03 -0.20
CA ILE A 130 -9.13 10.18 0.16
C ILE A 130 -9.86 11.46 -0.24
N ASN A 131 -9.80 12.48 0.61
CA ASN A 131 -10.37 13.80 0.31
C ASN A 131 -9.45 14.56 -0.65
N ASP A 132 -10.04 15.44 -1.48
CA ASP A 132 -9.28 16.21 -2.47
C ASP A 132 -8.27 17.17 -1.80
N GLU A 133 -8.58 17.65 -0.59
CA GLU A 133 -7.68 18.45 0.24
C GLU A 133 -6.38 17.71 0.63
N ASN A 134 -6.39 16.37 0.59
CA ASN A 134 -5.29 15.50 0.99
C ASN A 134 -4.67 14.78 -0.23
N ILE A 135 -4.97 15.21 -1.45
CA ILE A 135 -4.54 14.54 -2.68
C ILE A 135 -3.02 14.44 -2.81
N GLU A 136 -2.26 15.36 -2.19
CA GLU A 136 -0.79 15.31 -2.17
C GLU A 136 -0.24 14.01 -1.56
N PHE A 137 -1.02 13.31 -0.74
CA PHE A 137 -0.61 12.05 -0.09
C PHE A 137 -1.03 10.80 -0.85
N LEU A 138 -1.76 10.93 -1.96
CA LEU A 138 -2.39 9.80 -2.65
C LEU A 138 -1.38 8.71 -3.04
N ASP A 139 -0.37 9.08 -3.84
CA ASP A 139 0.58 8.13 -4.40
C ASP A 139 1.34 7.41 -3.29
N THR A 140 1.69 8.14 -2.23
CA THR A 140 2.33 7.57 -1.05
C THR A 140 1.47 6.56 -0.34
N VAL A 141 0.21 6.91 -0.10
CA VAL A 141 -0.75 6.00 0.52
C VAL A 141 -0.87 4.73 -0.34
N ILE A 142 -0.93 4.88 -1.67
CA ILE A 142 -0.97 3.76 -2.60
C ILE A 142 0.31 2.92 -2.50
N TYR A 143 1.50 3.51 -2.56
CA TYR A 143 2.77 2.79 -2.47
C TYR A 143 2.88 2.01 -1.17
N HIS A 144 2.46 2.62 -0.06
CA HIS A 144 2.47 1.95 1.23
C HIS A 144 1.49 0.77 1.26
N ILE A 145 0.26 0.94 0.77
CA ILE A 145 -0.72 -0.16 0.67
C ILE A 145 -0.16 -1.29 -0.19
N LEU A 146 0.37 -0.97 -1.37
CA LEU A 146 0.95 -1.96 -2.28
C LEU A 146 2.11 -2.72 -1.62
N ALA A 147 2.99 -2.02 -0.88
CA ALA A 147 4.13 -2.63 -0.21
C ALA A 147 3.71 -3.58 0.94
N ILE A 148 2.70 -3.23 1.73
CA ILE A 148 2.34 -3.99 2.95
C ILE A 148 1.18 -4.97 2.76
N ARG A 149 0.38 -4.84 1.69
CA ARG A 149 -0.77 -5.72 1.42
C ARG A 149 -0.55 -6.71 0.29
N ALA A 150 0.39 -6.45 -0.61
CA ALA A 150 0.76 -7.41 -1.64
C ALA A 150 1.41 -8.64 -0.98
N GLY A 151 1.04 -9.81 -1.48
CA GLY A 151 1.60 -11.06 -0.97
C GLY A 151 1.13 -11.52 0.42
N ASN A 152 0.16 -10.84 1.03
CA ASN A 152 -0.48 -11.34 2.26
C ASN A 152 -1.66 -12.26 1.91
N ASN A 153 -1.57 -13.52 2.33
CA ASN A 153 -2.74 -14.40 2.45
C ASN A 153 -3.67 -13.76 3.48
N SER A 154 -4.84 -13.33 3.04
CA SER A 154 -6.01 -13.40 3.90
C SER A 154 -6.49 -14.84 3.75
N ASP A 155 -6.06 -15.71 4.66
CA ASP A 155 -6.77 -16.97 4.88
C ASP A 155 -8.16 -16.66 5.45
#